data_AF-A0A9E3SA11-F1
#
_entry.id   AF-A0A9E3SA11-F1
#
_cell.length_a   1.000
_cell.length_b   1.000
_cell.length_c   1.000
_cell.angle_alpha   90.00
_cell.angle_beta   90.00
_cell.angle_gamma   90.00
#
_symmetry.space_group_name_H-M   'P 1'
#
loop_
_entity.id
_entity.type
_entity.pdbx_description
1 polymer ?
#
loop_
_entity_poly.entity_id
_entity_poly.type
_entity_poly.pdbx_seq_one_letter_code
_entity_poly.pdbx_strand_id
1 'polypeptide(L)'
;MFLFELIGAYLKQLRPEKSGARGRSRTRAVGDAAEEFALQFLKKEKRFRLIERGMMDEEGELDLVGRVKGVEGLVVVEVRARREGGMLTPREAVDYRKQCQVVRSAERLLRRQGFHDVLRYDIVGVYLNKHNEPVRAEHFENAFDRSVLKRG
;
A
#
# COMPACT_ATOMS: atom_id res chain seq x y z
N MET A 1 10.32 -15.31 15.93
CA MET A 1 9.12 -15.85 15.25
C MET A 1 7.80 -15.38 15.88
N PHE A 2 7.78 -14.93 17.15
CA PHE A 2 6.54 -14.54 17.87
C PHE A 2 6.05 -13.09 17.69
N LEU A 3 6.88 -12.17 17.18
CA LEU A 3 6.50 -10.76 17.04
C LEU A 3 5.48 -10.52 15.91
N PHE A 4 5.45 -11.37 14.88
CA PHE A 4 4.63 -11.18 13.68
C PHE A 4 3.13 -11.44 13.93
N GLU A 5 2.82 -12.52 14.64
CA GLU A 5 1.44 -12.81 15.09
C GLU A 5 0.95 -11.73 16.04
N LEU A 6 1.84 -11.20 16.89
CA LEU A 6 1.49 -10.15 17.84
C LEU A 6 1.14 -8.83 17.14
N ILE A 7 1.93 -8.39 16.15
CA ILE A 7 1.64 -7.17 15.38
C ILE A 7 0.36 -7.37 14.55
N GLY A 8 0.21 -8.51 13.86
CA GLY A 8 -0.99 -8.79 13.09
C GLY A 8 -2.26 -8.89 13.94
N ALA A 9 -2.17 -9.50 15.13
CA ALA A 9 -3.28 -9.58 16.07
C ALA A 9 -3.63 -8.21 16.69
N TYR A 10 -2.61 -7.41 17.02
CA TYR A 10 -2.79 -6.09 17.61
C TYR A 10 -3.39 -5.09 16.62
N LEU A 11 -3.01 -5.14 15.34
CA LEU A 11 -3.63 -4.31 14.30
C LEU A 11 -5.11 -4.66 14.06
N LYS A 12 -5.49 -5.94 14.16
CA LYS A 12 -6.90 -6.35 14.10
C LYS A 12 -7.75 -5.80 15.25
N GLN A 13 -7.16 -5.52 16.42
CA GLN A 13 -7.89 -4.97 17.58
C GLN A 13 -8.16 -3.47 17.45
N LEU A 14 -7.39 -2.74 16.65
CA LEU A 14 -7.52 -1.29 16.47
C LEU A 14 -8.42 -0.89 15.28
N ARG A 15 -9.19 -1.84 14.75
CA ARG A 15 -10.16 -1.59 13.68
C ARG A 15 -11.18 -0.53 14.12
N PRO A 16 -11.29 0.62 13.45
CA PRO A 16 -12.59 1.26 13.37
C PRO A 16 -13.53 0.32 12.60
N GLU A 17 -14.74 0.12 13.11
CA GLU A 17 -15.83 -0.55 12.39
C GLU A 17 -15.87 -0.04 10.94
N LYS A 18 -15.69 -0.93 9.95
CA LYS A 18 -15.85 -0.56 8.54
C LYS A 18 -17.25 -0.02 8.37
N SER A 19 -17.39 1.30 8.22
CA SER A 19 -18.67 1.92 7.92
C SER A 19 -19.16 1.42 6.57
N GLY A 20 -20.09 0.45 6.60
CA GLY A 20 -21.07 0.11 5.58
C GLY A 20 -20.56 -0.22 4.17
N ALA A 21 -20.90 -1.41 3.69
CA ALA A 21 -20.83 -1.80 2.29
C ALA A 21 -21.65 -0.84 1.40
N ARG A 22 -21.06 0.29 1.01
CA ARG A 22 -21.56 1.16 -0.07
C ARG A 22 -21.33 0.41 -1.39
N GLY A 23 -22.39 0.25 -2.18
CA GLY A 23 -22.44 -0.55 -3.41
C GLY A 23 -21.16 -0.46 -4.25
N ARG A 24 -20.64 -1.62 -4.67
CA ARG A 24 -19.36 -1.71 -5.41
C ARG A 24 -19.49 -1.00 -6.77
N SER A 25 -18.97 0.22 -6.87
CA SER A 25 -18.73 0.86 -8.16
C SER A 25 -17.70 0.02 -8.95
N ARG A 26 -17.79 0.01 -10.29
CA ARG A 26 -16.81 -0.70 -11.15
C ARG A 26 -15.38 -0.28 -10.84
N THR A 27 -15.15 0.99 -10.52
CA THR A 27 -13.84 1.52 -10.15
C THR A 27 -13.29 0.87 -8.88
N ARG A 28 -14.14 0.61 -7.87
CA ARG A 28 -13.72 -0.06 -6.64
C ARG A 28 -13.37 -1.53 -6.91
N ALA A 29 -14.15 -2.24 -7.73
CA ALA A 29 -13.84 -3.62 -8.07
C ALA A 29 -12.50 -3.77 -8.82
N VAL A 30 -12.18 -2.82 -9.72
CA VAL A 30 -10.88 -2.77 -10.40
C VAL A 30 -9.74 -2.47 -9.43
N GLY A 31 -9.94 -1.55 -8.48
CA GLY A 31 -8.97 -1.28 -7.40
C GLY A 31 -8.70 -2.51 -6.55
N ASP A 32 -9.75 -3.17 -6.05
CA ASP A 32 -9.65 -4.39 -5.24
C ASP A 32 -8.89 -5.50 -5.99
N ALA A 33 -9.15 -5.68 -7.28
CA ALA A 33 -8.47 -6.67 -8.12
C ALA A 33 -7.00 -6.31 -8.35
N ALA A 34 -6.69 -5.03 -8.55
CA ALA A 34 -5.31 -4.57 -8.72
C ALA A 34 -4.49 -4.74 -7.44
N GLU A 35 -5.02 -4.40 -6.29
CA GLU A 35 -4.37 -4.62 -4.99
C GLU A 35 -4.11 -6.11 -4.72
N GLU A 36 -5.08 -6.99 -5.03
CA GLU A 36 -4.88 -8.43 -4.88
C GLU A 36 -3.76 -8.92 -5.80
N PHE A 37 -3.77 -8.50 -7.06
CA PHE A 37 -2.72 -8.86 -8.01
C PHE A 37 -1.35 -8.36 -7.55
N ALA A 38 -1.26 -7.12 -7.09
CA ALA A 38 -0.03 -6.52 -6.55
C ALA A 38 0.48 -7.31 -5.34
N LEU A 39 -0.41 -7.71 -4.43
CA LEU A 39 -0.05 -8.50 -3.26
C LEU A 39 0.55 -9.86 -3.67
N GLN A 40 -0.09 -10.57 -4.60
CA GLN A 40 0.41 -11.88 -5.04
C GLN A 40 1.75 -11.75 -5.77
N PHE A 41 1.90 -10.73 -6.61
CA PHE A 41 3.17 -10.38 -7.24
C PHE A 41 4.28 -10.14 -6.20
N LEU A 42 4.04 -9.31 -5.18
CA LEU A 42 5.02 -9.01 -4.14
C LEU A 42 5.38 -10.23 -3.28
N LYS A 43 4.40 -11.07 -2.93
CA LYS A 43 4.65 -12.32 -2.21
C LYS A 43 5.60 -13.23 -2.99
N LYS A 44 5.34 -13.40 -4.28
CA LYS A 44 6.10 -14.27 -5.17
C LYS A 44 7.51 -13.73 -5.46
N GLU A 45 7.60 -12.48 -5.92
CA GLU A 45 8.84 -11.92 -6.46
C GLU A 45 9.71 -11.25 -5.39
N LYS A 46 9.10 -10.78 -4.29
CA LYS A 46 9.79 -9.96 -3.27
C LYS A 46 9.76 -10.58 -1.88
N ARG A 47 9.23 -11.80 -1.72
CA ARG A 47 9.08 -12.47 -0.40
C ARG A 47 8.35 -11.57 0.61
N PHE A 48 7.42 -10.75 0.11
CA PHE A 48 6.64 -9.83 0.90
C PHE A 48 5.64 -10.60 1.77
N ARG A 49 5.56 -10.22 3.05
CA ARG A 49 4.58 -10.73 4.01
C ARG A 49 3.63 -9.60 4.35
N LEU A 50 2.36 -9.80 4.02
CA LEU A 50 1.30 -8.86 4.34
C LEU A 50 1.11 -8.78 5.86
N ILE A 51 0.99 -7.56 6.36
CA ILE A 51 0.54 -7.26 7.71
C ILE A 51 -0.89 -6.75 7.67
N GLU A 52 -1.19 -5.78 6.79
CA GLU A 52 -2.53 -5.21 6.62
C GLU A 52 -2.77 -4.75 5.18
N ARG A 53 -4.03 -4.80 4.75
CA ARG A 53 -4.51 -4.32 3.45
C ARG A 53 -5.69 -3.38 3.62
N GLY A 54 -5.68 -2.24 2.91
CA GLY A 54 -6.73 -1.22 2.96
C GLY A 54 -6.86 -0.62 4.36
N MET A 55 -5.73 -0.27 4.97
CA MET A 55 -5.69 0.31 6.31
C MET A 55 -6.18 1.75 6.26
N MET A 56 -7.31 2.03 6.91
CA MET A 56 -7.96 3.33 6.88
C MET A 56 -7.78 4.09 8.19
N ASP A 57 -7.63 5.39 8.02
CA ASP A 57 -6.97 6.26 8.96
C ASP A 57 -7.44 7.73 8.66
N GLU A 58 -7.34 8.68 9.60
CA GLU A 58 -7.83 10.08 9.39
C GLU A 58 -7.13 10.85 8.26
N GLU A 59 -5.90 10.47 7.88
CA GLU A 59 -5.19 11.05 6.74
C GLU A 59 -5.63 10.37 5.44
N GLY A 60 -5.94 9.07 5.50
CA GLY A 60 -6.52 8.32 4.40
C GLY A 60 -6.21 6.82 4.45
N GLU A 61 -6.21 6.21 3.28
CA GLU A 61 -5.97 4.77 3.12
C GLU A 61 -4.52 4.47 2.73
N LEU A 62 -3.95 3.44 3.35
CA LEU A 62 -2.75 2.73 2.91
C LEU A 62 -3.15 1.38 2.28
N ASP A 63 -2.80 1.18 1.02
CA ASP A 63 -3.27 0.01 0.26
C ASP A 63 -2.68 -1.30 0.82
N LEU A 64 -1.36 -1.40 0.94
CA LEU A 64 -0.69 -2.57 1.53
C LEU A 64 0.40 -2.15 2.51
N VAL A 65 0.43 -2.80 3.67
CA VAL A 65 1.50 -2.66 4.67
C VAL A 65 2.05 -4.05 4.97
N GLY A 66 3.37 -4.20 4.96
CA GLY A 66 3.99 -5.49 5.21
C GLY A 66 5.49 -5.42 5.46
N ARG A 67 6.14 -6.57 5.37
CA ARG A 67 7.61 -6.71 5.49
C ARG A 67 8.18 -7.56 4.38
N VAL A 68 9.40 -7.25 3.97
CA VAL A 68 10.17 -8.07 3.01
C VAL A 68 11.20 -8.89 3.78
N LYS A 69 11.29 -10.20 3.50
CA LYS A 69 12.26 -11.07 4.19
C LYS A 69 13.69 -10.58 3.92
N GLY A 70 14.43 -10.26 4.98
CA GLY A 70 15.82 -9.78 4.92
C GLY A 70 15.95 -8.26 4.76
N VAL A 71 14.85 -7.52 4.76
CA VAL A 71 14.82 -6.06 4.79
C VAL A 71 14.30 -5.63 6.16
N GLU A 72 15.02 -4.70 6.79
CA GLU A 72 14.58 -4.05 8.02
C GLU A 72 13.47 -3.03 7.71
N GLY A 73 12.53 -2.85 8.63
CA GLY A 73 11.44 -1.91 8.39
C GLY A 73 10.11 -2.52 7.99
N LEU A 74 9.10 -1.65 8.01
CA LEU A 74 7.84 -1.84 7.30
C LEU A 74 7.96 -1.28 5.89
N VAL A 75 7.32 -1.98 4.96
CA VAL A 75 7.14 -1.54 3.59
C VAL A 75 5.68 -1.17 3.41
N VAL A 76 5.43 0.09 3.08
CA VAL A 76 4.12 0.60 2.68
C VAL A 76 4.11 0.67 1.16
N VAL A 77 3.14 0.01 0.54
CA VAL A 77 3.02 -0.05 -0.91
C VAL A 77 1.72 0.61 -1.33
N GLU A 78 1.84 1.62 -2.18
CA GLU A 78 0.73 2.21 -2.91
C GLU A 78 0.54 1.48 -4.25
N VAL A 79 -0.69 1.09 -4.57
CA VAL A 79 -1.04 0.32 -5.77
C VAL A 79 -1.74 1.21 -6.78
N ARG A 80 -1.23 1.24 -8.01
CA ARG A 80 -1.80 2.05 -9.09
C ARG A 80 -2.18 1.20 -10.28
N ALA A 81 -3.49 1.00 -10.43
CA ALA A 81 -4.07 0.40 -11.62
C ALA A 81 -3.99 1.37 -12.81
N ARG A 82 -3.54 0.88 -13.97
CA ARG A 82 -3.46 1.67 -15.20
C ARG A 82 -3.77 0.83 -16.41
N ARG A 83 -4.41 1.42 -17.40
CA ARG A 83 -4.54 0.80 -18.73
C ARG A 83 -3.19 0.84 -19.43
N GLU A 84 -2.93 -0.18 -20.22
CA GLU A 84 -1.77 -0.21 -21.12
C GLU A 84 -1.80 1.02 -22.05
N GLY A 85 -0.66 1.71 -22.20
CA GLY A 85 -0.55 2.96 -22.96
C GLY A 85 -0.92 4.25 -22.21
N GLY A 86 -1.18 4.20 -20.89
CA GLY A 86 -1.37 5.41 -20.08
C GLY A 86 -0.15 6.34 -20.09
N MET A 87 -0.39 7.66 -20.10
CA MET A 87 0.64 8.70 -20.28
C MET A 87 1.58 8.89 -19.09
N LEU A 88 1.16 8.52 -17.87
CA LEU A 88 1.96 8.67 -16.65
C LEU A 88 2.48 7.31 -16.18
N THR A 89 3.72 7.29 -15.70
CA THR A 89 4.25 6.18 -14.92
C THR A 89 3.49 6.04 -13.59
N PRO A 90 3.51 4.87 -12.95
CA PRO A 90 2.86 4.67 -11.64
C PRO A 90 3.44 5.59 -10.59
N ARG A 91 4.75 5.88 -10.69
CA ARG A 91 5.43 6.82 -9.82
C ARG A 91 4.87 8.24 -9.96
N GLU A 92 4.65 8.69 -11.19
CA GLU A 92 4.06 9.99 -11.48
C GLU A 92 2.57 10.06 -11.14
N ALA A 93 1.87 8.92 -11.15
CA ALA A 93 0.46 8.83 -10.77
C ALA A 93 0.22 8.93 -9.25
N VAL A 94 1.26 8.80 -8.43
CA VAL A 94 1.21 9.07 -6.98
C VAL A 94 1.71 10.49 -6.75
N ASP A 95 0.78 11.44 -6.85
CA ASP A 95 1.08 12.87 -6.72
C ASP A 95 1.60 13.26 -5.34
N TYR A 96 2.11 14.49 -5.23
CA TYR A 96 2.66 15.03 -3.98
C TYR A 96 1.66 14.92 -2.81
N ARG A 97 0.38 15.20 -3.04
CA ARG A 97 -0.66 15.15 -2.01
C ARG A 97 -0.80 13.72 -1.47
N LYS A 98 -0.82 12.73 -2.35
CA LYS A 98 -0.90 11.32 -1.98
C LYS A 98 0.37 10.85 -1.28
N GLN A 99 1.56 11.27 -1.74
CA GLN A 99 2.81 10.97 -1.04
C GLN A 99 2.80 11.49 0.39
N CYS A 100 2.41 12.75 0.60
CA CYS A 100 2.27 13.32 1.94
C CYS A 100 1.26 12.55 2.80
N GLN A 101 0.10 12.18 2.24
CA GLN A 101 -0.92 11.40 2.92
C GLN A 101 -0.37 10.03 3.37
N VAL A 102 0.28 9.29 2.47
CA VAL A 102 0.86 7.98 2.77
C VAL A 102 1.93 8.06 3.86
N VAL A 103 2.84 9.05 3.77
CA VAL A 103 3.87 9.25 4.80
C VAL A 103 3.25 9.55 6.16
N ARG A 104 2.25 10.44 6.23
CA ARG A 104 1.60 10.78 7.51
C ARG A 104 0.86 9.59 8.11
N SER A 105 0.11 8.85 7.31
CA SER A 105 -0.58 7.63 7.75
C SER A 105 0.40 6.58 8.29
N ALA A 106 1.49 6.32 7.56
CA ALA A 106 2.49 5.33 7.94
C ALA A 106 3.26 5.72 9.23
N GLU A 107 3.60 7.00 9.39
CA GLU A 107 4.23 7.47 10.62
C GLU A 107 3.27 7.41 11.81
N ARG A 108 1.99 7.71 11.58
CA ARG A 108 0.98 7.60 12.64
C ARG A 108 0.78 6.15 13.05
N LEU A 109 0.82 5.22 12.09
CA LEU A 109 0.83 3.79 12.37
C LEU A 109 1.98 3.45 13.33
N LEU A 110 3.24 3.81 13.01
CA LEU A 110 4.36 3.51 13.91
C LEU A 110 4.18 4.12 15.31
N ARG A 111 3.78 5.40 15.40
CA ARG A 111 3.56 6.08 16.68
C ARG A 111 2.50 5.39 17.54
N ARG A 112 1.35 5.03 16.96
CA ARG A 112 0.26 4.36 17.68
C ARG A 112 0.66 3.00 18.23
N GLN A 113 1.64 2.36 17.59
CA GLN A 113 2.11 1.03 17.96
C GLN A 113 3.30 1.07 18.93
N GLY A 114 3.81 2.26 19.26
CA GLY A 114 5.03 2.41 20.04
C GLY A 114 6.27 1.83 19.33
N PHE A 115 6.22 1.64 18.01
CA PHE A 115 7.32 1.09 17.24
C PHE A 115 8.20 2.20 16.68
N HIS A 116 9.51 1.96 16.77
CA HIS A 116 10.52 2.68 16.01
C HIS A 116 11.04 1.72 14.95
N ASP A 117 10.50 1.82 13.74
CA ASP A 117 10.89 0.96 12.63
C ASP A 117 11.22 1.82 11.41
N VAL A 118 12.03 1.30 10.50
CA VAL A 118 12.32 1.97 9.23
C VAL A 118 11.07 1.90 8.35
N LEU A 119 10.69 3.00 7.71
CA LEU A 119 9.61 3.01 6.72
C LEU A 119 10.20 3.09 5.33
N ARG A 120 9.79 2.14 4.48
CA ARG A 120 10.04 2.16 3.05
C ARG A 120 8.73 2.38 2.31
N TYR A 121 8.71 3.30 1.36
CA TYR A 121 7.54 3.60 0.55
C TYR A 121 7.77 3.13 -0.88
N ASP A 122 6.97 2.16 -1.29
CA ASP A 122 7.04 1.53 -2.59
C ASP A 122 5.78 1.86 -3.40
N ILE A 123 5.89 1.72 -4.72
CA ILE A 123 4.73 1.78 -5.63
C ILE A 123 4.69 0.49 -6.43
N VAL A 124 3.49 -0.09 -6.59
CA VAL A 124 3.25 -1.15 -7.56
C VAL A 124 2.27 -0.64 -8.62
N GLY A 125 2.76 -0.55 -9.86
CA GLY A 125 1.91 -0.32 -11.02
C GLY A 125 1.31 -1.62 -11.52
N VAL A 126 -0.02 -1.69 -11.59
CA VAL A 126 -0.75 -2.84 -12.11
C VAL A 126 -1.34 -2.48 -13.47
N TYR A 127 -0.90 -3.19 -14.49
CA TYR A 127 -1.31 -2.98 -15.87
C TYR A 127 -2.55 -3.83 -16.16
N LEU A 128 -3.59 -3.16 -16.65
CA LEU A 128 -4.87 -3.76 -16.98
C LEU A 128 -5.03 -3.93 -18.49
N ASN A 129 -5.61 -5.05 -18.90
CA ASN A 129 -6.05 -5.26 -20.28
C ASN A 129 -7.32 -4.44 -20.61
N LYS A 130 -7.83 -4.57 -21.84
CA LYS A 130 -9.06 -3.91 -22.30
C LYS A 130 -10.33 -4.27 -21.51
N HIS A 131 -10.31 -5.39 -20.79
CA HIS A 131 -11.41 -5.86 -19.93
C HIS A 131 -11.27 -5.40 -18.47
N ASN A 132 -10.25 -4.56 -18.17
CA ASN A 132 -9.86 -4.10 -16.83
C ASN A 132 -9.34 -5.22 -15.91
N GLU A 133 -8.80 -6.29 -16.49
CA GLU A 133 -8.20 -7.39 -15.74
C GLU A 133 -6.69 -7.16 -15.60
N PRO A 134 -6.11 -7.33 -14.40
CA PRO A 134 -4.67 -7.28 -14.20
C PRO A 134 -3.93 -8.33 -15.03
N VAL A 135 -2.92 -7.90 -15.80
CA VAL A 135 -2.10 -8.81 -16.62
C VAL A 135 -0.61 -8.74 -16.29
N ARG A 136 -0.15 -7.63 -15.72
CA ARG A 136 1.25 -7.43 -15.34
C ARG A 136 1.38 -6.46 -14.18
N ALA A 137 2.42 -6.62 -13.38
CA ALA A 137 2.80 -5.66 -12.35
C ALA A 137 4.24 -5.19 -12.57
N GLU A 138 4.55 -4.02 -12.05
CA GLU A 138 5.87 -3.44 -11.98
C GLU A 138 6.04 -2.77 -10.62
N HIS A 139 7.18 -2.98 -9.97
CA HIS A 139 7.42 -2.55 -8.61
C HIS A 139 8.58 -1.58 -8.54
N PHE A 140 8.32 -0.44 -7.92
CA PHE A 140 9.25 0.64 -7.69
C PHE A 140 9.54 0.70 -6.20
N GLU A 141 10.71 0.19 -5.82
CA GLU A 141 11.20 0.27 -4.44
C GLU A 141 11.69 1.69 -4.13
N ASN A 142 11.48 2.15 -2.89
CA ASN A 142 11.88 3.51 -2.47
C ASN A 142 11.38 4.60 -3.44
N ALA A 143 10.12 4.48 -3.87
CA ALA A 143 9.54 5.36 -4.88
C ALA A 143 9.50 6.82 -4.42
N PHE A 144 9.37 7.03 -3.11
CA PHE A 144 9.49 8.31 -2.42
C PHE A 144 9.91 8.10 -0.95
N ASP A 145 10.15 9.18 -0.24
CA ASP A 145 10.57 9.15 1.16
C ASP A 145 9.93 10.29 1.98
N ARG A 146 10.22 10.33 3.28
CA ARG A 146 9.66 11.32 4.22
C ARG A 146 9.94 12.79 3.83
N SER A 147 10.98 13.07 3.03
CA SER A 147 11.34 14.43 2.61
C SER A 147 10.21 15.14 1.86
N VAL A 148 9.23 14.41 1.33
CA VAL A 148 8.02 14.99 0.73
C VAL A 148 7.28 15.90 1.72
N LEU A 149 7.34 15.67 3.03
CA LEU A 149 6.69 16.53 4.02
C LEU A 149 7.38 17.89 4.21
N LYS A 150 8.61 18.07 3.72
CA LYS A 150 9.41 19.29 3.88
C LYS A 150 9.36 20.22 2.66
N ARG A 151 8.70 19.79 1.57
CA ARG A 151 8.67 20.51 0.29
C ARG A 151 7.47 21.47 0.17
N GLY A 152 6.79 21.75 1.28
CA GLY A 152 5.58 22.59 1.35
C GLY A 152 5.81 23.86 2.14
#